data_AF-A0A8J8K3V1-F1
#
_entry.id   AF-A0A8J8K3V1-F1
#
_cell.length_a   1.000
_cell.length_b   1.000
_cell.length_c   1.000
_cell.angle_alpha   90.00
_cell.angle_beta   90.00
_cell.angle_gamma   90.00
#
_symmetry.space_group_name_H-M   'P 1'
#
loop_
_entity.id
_entity.type
_entity.pdbx_description
1 polymer ?
#
loop_
_entity_poly.entity_id
_entity_poly.type
_entity_poly.pdbx_seq_one_letter_code
_entity_poly.pdbx_strand_id
1 'polypeptide(L)'
;MNLRHIDVILTVRGPKASPYALFDGVKCPLVYEDPVVNVAAYLLEFPELAHPTPVGEPDLGEATLVVGHDEHWCRITDVDRRNVRINLPSYVPRPGDAGAPIIQDDKVVAMLASYWLNDMLGMGPRIDVALRELLDHFRRTNSTTR
;
A
#
# COMPACT_ATOMS: atom_id res chain seq x y z
N MET A 1 18.11 17.40 9.78
CA MET A 1 17.80 15.95 9.82
C MET A 1 18.54 15.25 8.71
N ASN A 2 19.41 14.29 9.05
CA ASN A 2 19.91 13.32 8.08
C ASN A 2 18.72 12.39 7.78
N LEU A 3 18.31 12.26 6.52
CA LEU A 3 17.29 11.29 6.09
C LEU A 3 17.88 9.87 6.20
N ARG A 4 18.13 9.41 7.43
CA ARG A 4 18.34 7.99 7.71
C ARG A 4 16.97 7.32 7.54
N HIS A 5 16.96 6.19 6.82
CA HIS A 5 15.82 5.32 6.53
C HIS A 5 14.50 5.73 7.17
N ILE A 6 13.58 6.29 6.36
CA ILE A 6 12.21 6.54 6.78
C ILE A 6 11.39 5.33 6.33
N ASP A 7 10.97 4.53 7.30
CA ASP A 7 9.99 3.48 7.06
C ASP A 7 8.59 4.10 7.06
N VAL A 8 7.88 3.89 5.95
CA VAL A 8 6.54 4.46 5.71
C VAL A 8 5.51 3.36 5.59
N ILE A 9 4.36 3.57 6.21
CA ILE A 9 3.18 2.75 5.98
C ILE A 9 2.37 3.41 4.88
N LEU A 10 2.10 2.65 3.81
CA LEU A 10 1.24 3.07 2.72
C LEU A 10 -0.13 2.41 2.89
N THR A 11 -1.20 3.17 2.68
CA THR A 11 -2.57 2.69 2.65
C THR A 11 -3.34 3.40 1.55
N VAL A 12 -4.39 2.80 1.01
CA VAL A 12 -5.29 3.53 0.11
C VAL A 12 -6.04 4.64 0.87
N ARG A 13 -6.43 5.69 0.15
CA ARG A 13 -7.21 6.83 0.67
C ARG A 13 -8.58 6.31 1.16
N GLY A 14 -8.77 6.19 2.47
CA GLY A 14 -10.02 5.62 3.00
C GLY A 14 -10.16 5.36 4.50
N PRO A 15 -9.10 5.16 5.32
CA PRO A 15 -9.36 4.93 6.74
C PRO A 15 -9.72 6.26 7.41
N LYS A 16 -10.94 6.35 7.95
CA LYS A 16 -11.42 7.53 8.72
C LYS A 16 -10.61 7.79 10.01
N ALA A 17 -9.83 6.81 10.45
CA ALA A 17 -8.89 6.95 11.56
C ALA A 17 -7.47 6.79 11.02
N SER A 18 -6.52 7.62 11.49
CA SER A 18 -5.10 7.34 11.27
C SER A 18 -4.82 5.90 11.71
N PRO A 19 -4.23 5.05 10.85
CA PRO A 19 -3.85 3.72 11.26
C PRO A 19 -2.85 3.83 12.40
N TYR A 20 -2.76 2.75 13.17
CA TYR A 20 -1.75 2.58 14.19
C TYR A 20 -1.15 1.20 13.99
N ALA A 21 0.13 1.06 14.26
CA ALA A 21 0.77 -0.24 14.33
C ALA A 21 0.83 -0.66 15.81
N LEU A 22 0.67 -1.95 16.08
CA LEU A 22 0.95 -2.55 17.37
C LEU A 22 2.30 -3.26 17.28
N PHE A 23 3.27 -2.81 18.05
CA PHE A 23 4.56 -3.49 18.20
C PHE A 23 4.70 -3.93 19.65
N ASP A 24 4.77 -5.24 19.89
CA ASP A 24 4.81 -5.83 21.24
C ASP A 24 3.74 -5.27 22.20
N GLY A 25 2.53 -5.02 21.68
CA GLY A 25 1.41 -4.45 22.44
C GLY A 25 1.45 -2.92 22.62
N VAL A 26 2.47 -2.24 22.10
CA VAL A 26 2.57 -0.77 22.09
C VAL A 26 1.88 -0.22 20.85
N LYS A 27 0.93 0.69 21.06
CA LYS A 27 0.27 1.44 19.99
C LYS A 27 1.18 2.57 19.51
N CYS A 28 1.75 2.42 18.33
CA CYS A 28 2.55 3.45 17.69
C CYS A 28 1.65 4.33 16.80
N PRO A 29 1.45 5.62 17.16
CA PRO A 29 0.66 6.52 16.35
C PRO A 29 1.41 6.81 15.05
N LEU A 30 0.67 6.83 13.95
CA LEU A 30 1.21 7.18 12.66
C LEU A 30 1.00 8.66 12.38
N VAL A 31 2.06 9.36 11.94
CA VAL A 31 1.96 10.76 11.52
C VAL A 31 1.39 10.78 10.09
N TYR A 32 0.18 11.35 9.95
CA TYR A 32 -0.55 11.45 8.68
C TYR A 32 0.04 12.56 7.81
N GLU A 33 0.32 12.22 6.55
CA GLU A 33 0.58 13.17 5.48
C GLU A 33 -0.53 13.06 4.44
N ASP A 34 -0.94 14.20 3.86
CA ASP A 34 -2.05 14.24 2.91
C ASP A 34 -1.82 13.29 1.73
N PRO A 35 -2.85 12.58 1.24
CA PRO A 35 -2.70 11.52 0.27
C PRO A 35 -2.16 12.05 -1.05
N VAL A 36 -1.07 11.45 -1.51
CA VAL A 36 -0.48 11.68 -2.83
C VAL A 36 -0.76 10.41 -3.66
N VAL A 37 -1.61 10.54 -4.69
CA VAL A 37 -2.02 9.44 -5.62
C VAL A 37 -2.84 8.32 -4.97
N ASN A 38 -4.09 8.59 -4.57
CA ASN A 38 -5.02 7.57 -4.03
C ASN A 38 -4.48 6.71 -2.87
N VAL A 39 -3.31 7.06 -2.33
CA VAL A 39 -2.57 6.42 -1.26
C VAL A 39 -2.27 7.50 -0.23
N ALA A 40 -2.52 7.21 1.03
CA ALA A 40 -2.05 7.97 2.17
C ALA A 40 -0.77 7.32 2.69
N ALA A 41 0.19 8.14 3.08
CA ALA A 41 1.41 7.70 3.72
C ALA A 41 1.46 8.15 5.16
N TYR A 42 2.12 7.31 5.94
CA TYR A 42 2.18 7.40 7.38
C TYR A 42 3.60 7.14 7.83
N LEU A 43 4.17 8.07 8.59
CA LEU A 43 5.49 7.85 9.17
C LEU A 43 5.36 6.96 10.40
N LEU A 44 6.25 5.98 10.51
CA LEU A 44 6.42 5.23 11.75
C LEU A 44 7.26 6.06 12.72
N GLU A 45 6.72 6.34 13.90
CA GLU A 45 7.46 7.05 14.95
C GLU A 45 8.69 6.25 15.44
N PHE A 46 8.60 4.92 15.39
CA PHE A 46 9.64 3.97 15.82
C PHE A 46 9.97 2.99 14.67
N PRO A 47 10.67 3.44 13.60
CA PRO A 47 10.99 2.63 12.42
C PRO A 47 11.69 1.30 12.75
N GLU A 48 12.51 1.29 13.80
CA GLU A 48 13.26 0.11 14.28
C GLU A 48 12.38 -1.07 14.72
N LEU A 49 11.09 -0.83 14.97
CA LEU A 49 10.14 -1.88 15.36
C LEU A 49 9.48 -2.55 14.15
N ALA A 50 9.63 -1.99 12.94
CA ALA A 50 9.05 -2.54 11.72
C ALA A 50 10.08 -3.28 10.85
N HIS A 51 9.57 -4.25 10.11
CA HIS A 51 10.29 -4.87 9.01
C HIS A 51 9.73 -4.31 7.69
N PRO A 52 10.52 -3.53 6.93
CA PRO A 52 10.04 -2.99 5.67
C PRO A 52 9.81 -4.12 4.67
N THR A 53 8.64 -4.13 4.03
CA THR A 53 8.35 -5.06 2.94
C THR A 53 8.90 -4.48 1.63
N PRO A 54 9.65 -5.26 0.85
CA PRO A 54 10.13 -4.82 -0.46
C PRO A 54 8.99 -4.40 -1.39
N VAL A 55 9.20 -3.31 -2.12
CA VAL A 55 8.31 -2.84 -3.20
C VAL A 55 8.86 -3.30 -4.55
N GLY A 56 7.98 -3.80 -5.41
CA GLY A 56 8.29 -4.23 -6.78
C GLY A 56 7.41 -3.55 -7.81
N GLU A 57 7.80 -3.69 -9.07
CA GLU A 57 6.92 -3.39 -10.20
C GLU A 57 6.01 -4.60 -10.47
N PRO A 58 4.73 -4.40 -10.79
CA PRO A 58 3.82 -5.51 -11.10
C PRO A 58 4.04 -6.04 -12.51
N ASP A 59 3.93 -7.36 -12.65
CA ASP A 59 3.87 -8.09 -13.91
C ASP A 59 2.51 -8.79 -14.08
N LEU A 60 2.11 -9.03 -15.33
CA LEU A 60 0.92 -9.84 -15.62
C LEU A 60 1.14 -11.28 -15.17
N GLY A 61 0.22 -11.82 -14.38
CA GLY A 61 0.38 -13.18 -13.86
C GLY A 61 -0.21 -13.38 -12.48
N GLU A 62 0.27 -14.43 -11.83
CA GLU A 62 -0.17 -14.84 -10.49
C GLU A 62 0.33 -13.84 -9.44
N ALA A 63 -0.51 -13.64 -8.42
CA ALA A 63 -0.23 -12.78 -7.28
C ALA A 63 -1.07 -13.25 -6.07
N THR A 64 -0.84 -12.63 -4.91
CA THR A 64 -1.56 -12.91 -3.67
C THR A 64 -2.12 -11.62 -3.10
N LEU A 65 -3.42 -11.58 -2.82
CA LEU A 65 -4.04 -10.55 -2.00
C LEU A 65 -3.95 -10.97 -0.54
N VAL A 66 -3.41 -10.11 0.32
CA VAL A 66 -3.30 -10.39 1.76
C VAL A 66 -4.34 -9.56 2.53
N VAL A 67 -5.28 -10.23 3.19
CA VAL A 67 -6.34 -9.57 3.98
C VAL A 67 -6.25 -10.01 5.42
N GLY A 68 -5.86 -9.09 6.31
CA GLY A 68 -5.60 -9.44 7.71
C GLY A 68 -4.45 -10.43 7.83
N HIS A 69 -4.74 -11.65 8.29
CA HIS A 69 -3.76 -12.75 8.37
C HIS A 69 -3.95 -13.79 7.26
N ASP A 70 -4.93 -13.60 6.38
CA ASP A 70 -5.30 -14.55 5.35
C ASP A 70 -4.68 -14.16 4.00
N GLU A 71 -4.27 -15.17 3.25
CA GLU A 71 -3.76 -15.04 1.89
C GLU A 71 -4.77 -15.57 0.88
N HIS A 72 -5.00 -14.81 -0.18
CA HIS A 72 -5.96 -15.14 -1.22
C HIS A 72 -5.30 -15.06 -2.58
N TRP A 73 -5.36 -16.16 -3.32
CA TRP A 73 -4.84 -16.21 -4.68
C TRP A 73 -5.58 -15.21 -5.59
N CYS A 74 -4.82 -14.45 -6.37
CA CYS A 74 -5.35 -13.56 -7.37
C CYS A 74 -4.47 -13.56 -8.63
N ARG A 75 -4.94 -12.89 -9.68
CA ARG A 75 -4.18 -12.75 -10.93
C ARG A 75 -4.19 -11.31 -11.40
N ILE A 76 -3.02 -10.73 -11.64
CA ILE A 76 -2.88 -9.44 -12.31
C ILE A 76 -3.19 -9.64 -13.80
N THR A 77 -4.25 -9.00 -14.26
CA THR A 77 -4.78 -9.13 -15.63
C THR A 77 -4.48 -7.92 -16.50
N ASP A 78 -4.17 -6.78 -15.89
CA ASP A 78 -3.80 -5.56 -16.59
C ASP A 78 -2.92 -4.69 -15.69
N VAL A 79 -1.93 -4.03 -16.30
CA VAL A 79 -1.03 -3.09 -15.64
C VAL A 79 -1.00 -1.81 -16.47
N ASP A 80 -1.62 -0.76 -15.95
CA ASP A 80 -1.59 0.55 -16.58
C ASP A 80 -0.45 1.42 -15.99
N ARG A 81 -0.43 2.71 -16.34
CA ARG A 81 0.60 3.65 -15.88
C ARG A 81 0.61 3.85 -14.36
N ARG A 82 -0.50 3.64 -13.67
CA ARG A 82 -0.72 3.99 -12.26
C ARG A 82 -1.44 2.93 -11.44
N ASN A 83 -2.10 1.97 -12.07
CA ASN A 83 -2.95 1.00 -11.42
C ASN A 83 -2.73 -0.40 -12.00
N VAL A 84 -3.15 -1.38 -11.22
CA VAL A 84 -3.32 -2.76 -11.67
C VAL A 84 -4.79 -3.13 -11.64
N ARG A 85 -5.18 -4.05 -12.53
CA ARG A 85 -6.44 -4.79 -12.40
C ARG A 85 -6.13 -6.23 -12.06
N ILE A 86 -6.89 -6.78 -11.12
CA ILE A 86 -6.76 -8.16 -10.67
C ILE A 86 -8.07 -8.92 -10.78
N ASN A 87 -7.99 -10.22 -11.01
CA ASN A 87 -9.11 -11.14 -10.79
C ASN A 87 -8.94 -11.84 -9.44
N LEU A 88 -10.02 -11.95 -8.67
CA LEU A 88 -10.09 -12.46 -7.29
C LEU A 88 -10.99 -13.71 -7.19
N PRO A 89 -10.60 -14.84 -7.79
CA PRO A 89 -11.49 -15.99 -7.89
C PRO A 89 -11.70 -16.74 -6.56
N SER A 90 -10.77 -16.63 -5.61
CA SER A 90 -10.85 -17.34 -4.32
C SER A 90 -11.43 -16.51 -3.18
N TYR A 91 -11.74 -15.23 -3.41
CA TYR A 91 -12.11 -14.31 -2.34
C TYR A 91 -13.02 -13.18 -2.81
N VAL A 92 -14.07 -12.91 -2.05
CA VAL A 92 -14.96 -11.76 -2.27
C VAL A 92 -14.55 -10.67 -1.28
N PRO A 93 -13.99 -9.53 -1.73
CA PRO A 93 -13.63 -8.45 -0.83
C PRO A 93 -14.84 -7.84 -0.12
N ARG A 94 -14.59 -7.40 1.10
CA ARG A 94 -15.53 -6.84 2.05
C ARG A 94 -15.17 -5.40 2.37
N PRO A 95 -16.14 -4.60 2.88
CA PRO A 95 -15.82 -3.31 3.45
C PRO A 95 -14.75 -3.45 4.54
N GLY A 96 -13.63 -2.75 4.36
CA GLY A 96 -12.46 -2.84 5.24
C GLY A 96 -11.22 -3.43 4.56
N ASP A 97 -11.38 -4.20 3.48
CA ASP A 97 -10.24 -4.82 2.76
C ASP A 97 -9.53 -3.83 1.83
N ALA A 98 -10.10 -2.64 1.63
CA ALA A 98 -9.43 -1.57 0.93
C ALA A 98 -8.14 -1.21 1.68
N GLY A 99 -7.01 -1.28 0.98
CA GLY A 99 -5.67 -1.14 1.54
C GLY A 99 -4.94 -2.47 1.73
N ALA A 100 -5.59 -3.61 1.47
CA ALA A 100 -4.92 -4.90 1.43
C ALA A 100 -3.80 -4.92 0.38
N PRO A 101 -2.57 -5.34 0.73
CA PRO A 101 -1.47 -5.40 -0.22
C PRO A 101 -1.66 -6.57 -1.20
N ILE A 102 -1.18 -6.35 -2.43
CA ILE A 102 -1.08 -7.36 -3.48
C ILE A 102 0.41 -7.70 -3.62
N ILE A 103 0.74 -8.96 -3.40
CA ILE A 103 2.10 -9.50 -3.37
C ILE A 103 2.37 -10.31 -4.64
N GLN A 104 3.52 -10.08 -5.27
CA GLN A 104 4.05 -10.89 -6.37
C GLN A 104 5.57 -11.02 -6.17
N ASP A 105 6.10 -12.23 -6.29
CA ASP A 105 7.53 -12.55 -6.08
C ASP A 105 8.10 -11.94 -4.78
N ASP A 106 7.39 -12.15 -3.66
CA ASP A 106 7.72 -11.65 -2.31
C ASP A 106 7.81 -10.12 -2.18
N LYS A 107 7.23 -9.38 -3.14
CA LYS A 107 7.20 -7.91 -3.15
C LYS A 107 5.78 -7.40 -3.13
N VAL A 108 5.54 -6.30 -2.43
CA VAL A 108 4.31 -5.52 -2.61
C VAL A 108 4.40 -4.85 -3.98
N VAL A 109 3.43 -5.12 -4.85
CA VAL A 109 3.38 -4.52 -6.20
C VAL A 109 2.19 -3.58 -6.39
N ALA A 110 1.13 -3.76 -5.61
CA ALA A 110 -0.05 -2.91 -5.60
C ALA A 110 -0.83 -2.99 -4.29
N MET A 111 -1.89 -2.21 -4.18
CA MET A 111 -2.83 -2.26 -3.05
C MET A 111 -4.27 -2.31 -3.57
N LEU A 112 -5.14 -3.11 -2.97
CA LEU A 112 -6.56 -3.15 -3.32
C LEU A 112 -7.22 -1.82 -2.93
N ALA A 113 -7.84 -1.12 -3.89
CA ALA A 113 -8.56 0.14 -3.63
C ALA A 113 -10.07 0.01 -3.89
N SER A 114 -10.44 -0.75 -4.92
CA SER A 114 -11.82 -0.92 -5.34
C SER A 114 -12.03 -2.33 -5.90
N TYR A 115 -13.27 -2.81 -5.83
CA TYR A 115 -13.64 -4.12 -6.36
C TYR A 115 -15.07 -4.11 -6.88
N TRP A 116 -15.35 -4.96 -7.86
CA TRP A 116 -16.66 -5.17 -8.45
C TRP A 116 -17.06 -6.64 -8.27
N LEU A 117 -18.18 -6.85 -7.58
CA LEU A 117 -18.65 -8.18 -7.20
C LEU A 117 -19.09 -9.04 -8.40
N ASN A 118 -19.63 -8.42 -9.45
CA ASN A 118 -20.17 -9.15 -10.59
C ASN A 118 -19.10 -9.91 -11.38
N ASP A 119 -17.91 -9.34 -11.47
CA ASP A 119 -16.81 -9.85 -12.29
C ASP A 119 -15.63 -10.36 -11.45
N MET A 120 -15.77 -10.37 -10.12
CA MET A 120 -14.69 -10.67 -9.16
C MET A 120 -13.41 -9.87 -9.47
N LEU A 121 -13.59 -8.63 -9.92
CA LEU A 121 -12.52 -7.76 -10.39
C LEU A 121 -12.09 -6.83 -9.25
N GLY A 122 -10.80 -6.80 -8.96
CA GLY A 122 -10.16 -5.81 -8.11
C GLY A 122 -9.35 -4.80 -8.91
N MET A 123 -9.16 -3.62 -8.36
CA MET A 123 -8.27 -2.60 -8.90
C MET A 123 -7.62 -1.84 -7.76
N GLY A 124 -6.40 -1.37 -8.00
CA GLY A 124 -5.83 -0.31 -7.18
C GLY A 124 -4.45 0.14 -7.63
N PRO A 125 -3.85 1.07 -6.87
CA PRO A 125 -2.66 1.77 -7.30
C PRO A 125 -1.44 0.84 -7.32
N ARG A 126 -0.59 1.08 -8.31
CA ARG A 126 0.78 0.58 -8.39
C ARG A 126 1.60 1.16 -7.25
N ILE A 127 2.18 0.32 -6.41
CA ILE A 127 2.84 0.80 -5.19
C ILE A 127 4.22 1.42 -5.50
N ASP A 128 4.91 0.96 -6.54
CA ASP A 128 6.15 1.56 -7.05
C ASP A 128 5.94 3.02 -7.51
N VAL A 129 4.82 3.27 -8.19
CA VAL A 129 4.45 4.61 -8.67
C VAL A 129 4.06 5.51 -7.50
N ALA A 130 3.21 5.00 -6.60
CA ALA A 130 2.79 5.75 -5.42
C ALA A 130 3.99 6.14 -4.54
N LEU A 131 4.90 5.19 -4.28
CA LEU A 131 6.11 5.44 -3.50
C LEU A 131 7.01 6.49 -4.17
N ARG A 132 7.21 6.41 -5.49
CA ARG A 132 8.00 7.42 -6.22
C ARG A 132 7.39 8.82 -6.12
N GLU A 133 6.08 8.95 -6.36
CA GLU A 133 5.39 10.24 -6.28
C GLU A 133 5.44 10.81 -4.85
N LEU A 134 5.36 9.96 -3.83
CA LEU A 134 5.51 10.33 -2.43
C LEU A 134 6.92 10.85 -2.11
N LEU A 135 7.96 10.11 -2.53
CA LEU A 135 9.35 10.50 -2.30
C LEU A 135 9.66 11.84 -2.99
N ASP A 136 9.16 12.03 -4.21
CA ASP A 136 9.31 13.29 -4.93
C ASP A 136 8.57 14.44 -4.25
N HIS A 137 7.39 14.19 -3.66
CA HIS A 137 6.68 15.17 -2.84
C HIS A 137 7.52 15.59 -1.63
N PHE A 138 8.02 14.64 -0.84
CA PHE A 138 8.85 14.93 0.33
C PHE A 138 10.15 15.64 -0.01
N ARG A 139 10.77 15.32 -1.15
CA ARG A 139 11.96 16.04 -1.63
C ARG A 139 11.65 17.51 -1.91
N ARG A 140 10.50 17.80 -2.52
CA ARG A 140 10.08 19.17 -2.82
C ARG A 140 9.76 19.94 -1.55
N THR A 141 8.95 19.41 -0.65
CA THR A 141 8.55 20.11 0.58
C THR A 141 9.73 20.44 1.49
N ASN A 142 10.69 19.52 1.63
CA ASN A 142 11.92 19.75 2.39
C ASN A 142 12.90 20.72 1.72
N SER A 143 12.81 20.89 0.40
CA SER A 143 13.64 21.88 -0.32
C SER A 143 13.12 23.31 -0.18
N THR A 144 11.83 23.50 0.12
CA THR A 144 11.22 24.83 0.32
C THR A 144 11.39 25.38 1.75
N THR A 145 11.88 24.55 2.69
CA THR A 145 12.07 24.92 4.10
C THR A 145 13.52 25.28 4.46
N ARG A 146 14.37 25.51 3.46
CA ARG A 146 15.75 25.99 3.62
C ARG A 146 15.95 27.39 3.09
#